data_AF-A0A8J5KW90-F1
#
_entry.id   AF-A0A8J5KW90-F1
#
_cell.length_a   1.000
_cell.length_b   1.000
_cell.length_c   1.000
_cell.angle_alpha   90.00
_cell.angle_beta   90.00
_cell.angle_gamma   90.00
#
_symmetry.space_group_name_H-M   'P 1'
#
loop_
_entity.id
_entity.type
_entity.pdbx_description
1 polymer ?
#
loop_
_entity_poly.entity_id
_entity_poly.type
_entity_poly.pdbx_seq_one_letter_code
_entity_poly.pdbx_strand_id
1 'polypeptide(L)'
;MDVRAWRSELRQCRLKSSYGQLVPRMFLGLLWCPGHAKSMKFKDGYMISSGQPVKEYIDLAVRHVLLQQGVLGIKVKIMLDWDPKGKQGPTTPLPDLVTIHPPKDEEEYAKPSLALAPEIPVA
;
A
#
# COMPACT_ATOMS: atom_id res chain seq x y z
N MET A 1 22.99 42.91 15.93
CA MET A 1 21.99 42.33 15.02
C MET A 1 21.77 40.89 15.46
N ASP A 2 20.53 40.61 15.89
CA ASP A 2 20.20 39.69 16.99
C ASP A 2 19.63 38.36 16.45
N VAL A 3 20.16 37.24 16.94
CA VAL A 3 19.78 35.85 16.63
C VAL A 3 18.34 35.53 17.10
N ARG A 4 17.69 36.45 17.81
CA ARG A 4 16.27 36.36 18.23
C ARG A 4 15.26 36.63 17.12
N ALA A 5 15.62 37.29 16.03
CA ALA A 5 14.68 37.64 14.95
C ALA A 5 14.25 36.44 14.08
N TRP A 6 15.06 35.39 14.00
CA TRP A 6 14.73 34.20 13.20
C TRP A 6 13.73 33.26 13.91
N ARG A 7 13.59 33.38 15.24
CA ARG A 7 12.63 32.60 16.03
C ARG A 7 11.17 33.06 15.88
N SER A 8 10.93 34.26 15.35
CA SER A 8 9.57 34.76 15.10
C SER A 8 8.94 34.23 13.82
N GLU A 9 9.74 33.82 12.83
CA GLU A 9 9.25 33.50 11.49
C GLU A 9 8.74 32.05 11.34
N LEU A 10 9.11 31.16 12.26
CA LEU A 10 8.55 29.80 12.37
C LEU A 10 7.15 29.75 12.99
N ARG A 11 6.54 30.91 13.33
CA ARG A 11 5.15 30.99 13.78
C ARG A 11 4.13 31.26 12.67
N GLN A 12 4.56 31.55 11.44
CA GLN A 12 3.64 31.89 10.34
C GLN A 12 3.30 30.73 9.38
N CYS A 13 3.86 29.53 9.54
CA CYS A 13 3.43 28.33 8.80
C CYS A 13 2.43 27.48 9.62
N ARG A 14 1.31 28.10 9.99
CA ARG A 14 0.07 27.42 10.35
C ARG A 14 -1.05 28.04 9.52
N LEU A 15 -1.20 27.57 8.28
CA LEU A 15 -2.42 27.53 7.44
C LEU A 15 -1.92 27.01 6.06
N LYS A 16 -2.31 25.86 5.50
CA LYS A 16 -3.55 25.09 5.60
C LYS A 16 -3.24 23.59 5.62
N SER A 17 -3.92 22.91 6.53
CA SER A 17 -4.17 21.47 6.53
C SER A 17 -5.26 21.16 5.50
N SER A 18 -4.96 20.34 4.50
CA SER A 18 -5.98 19.64 3.70
C SER A 18 -5.74 18.14 3.56
N TYR A 19 -4.70 17.59 4.17
CA TYR A 19 -4.59 16.14 4.35
C TYR A 19 -4.59 15.86 5.84
N GLY A 20 -5.76 15.48 6.33
CA GLY A 20 -5.96 15.02 7.68
C GLY A 20 -5.18 13.72 7.89
N GLN A 21 -4.04 13.82 8.54
CA GLN A 21 -3.58 12.82 9.51
C GLN A 21 -2.65 13.51 10.50
N LEU A 22 -3.21 13.74 11.68
CA LEU A 22 -2.48 14.01 12.90
C LEU A 22 -1.65 12.78 13.25
N VAL A 23 -0.33 12.94 13.27
CA VAL A 23 0.52 12.19 14.22
C VAL A 23 1.58 13.13 14.79
N PRO A 24 1.92 12.95 16.07
CA PRO A 24 2.34 14.04 16.94
C PRO A 24 3.74 14.54 16.62
N ARG A 25 3.81 15.86 16.61
CA ARG A 25 5.00 16.68 16.82
C ARG A 25 5.73 16.20 18.08
N MET A 26 6.71 15.32 17.93
CA MET A 26 7.73 15.10 18.97
C MET A 26 8.50 16.42 19.12
N PHE A 27 8.11 17.20 20.14
CA PHE A 27 8.85 18.36 20.58
C PHE A 27 10.14 17.86 21.26
N LEU A 28 11.20 17.86 20.47
CA LEU A 28 12.51 18.42 20.79
C LEU A 28 13.05 18.15 22.20
N GLY A 29 13.54 16.93 22.42
CA GLY A 29 14.47 16.60 23.49
C GLY A 29 15.46 15.57 22.97
N LEU A 30 16.70 15.99 22.74
CA LEU A 30 17.87 15.16 22.40
C LEU A 30 17.87 14.48 21.02
N LEU A 31 18.36 15.18 20.00
CA LEU A 31 19.06 14.51 18.90
C LEU A 31 20.34 15.23 18.45
N TRP A 32 21.08 15.82 19.39
CA TRP A 32 22.48 16.19 19.15
C TRP A 32 23.38 15.13 19.78
N CYS A 33 23.91 14.21 18.96
CA CYS A 33 24.97 13.30 19.39
C CYS A 33 26.03 13.30 18.28
N PRO A 34 27.12 14.06 18.43
CA PRO A 34 28.22 14.05 17.47
C PRO A 34 28.97 12.73 17.61
N GLY A 35 29.09 11.96 16.52
CA GLY A 35 29.98 10.78 16.45
C GLY A 35 29.34 9.40 16.53
N HIS A 36 28.02 9.30 16.76
CA HIS A 36 27.32 8.00 16.73
C HIS A 36 26.39 7.88 15.53
N ALA A 37 26.48 6.77 14.80
CA ALA A 37 25.57 6.47 13.70
C ALA A 37 24.14 6.29 14.23
N LYS A 38 23.16 6.91 13.56
CA LYS A 38 21.73 6.76 13.86
C LYS A 38 21.04 6.18 12.65
N SER A 39 20.34 5.06 12.81
CA SER A 39 19.46 4.54 11.77
C SER A 39 18.01 4.92 12.11
N MET A 40 17.38 5.69 11.24
CA MET A 40 15.93 5.86 11.29
C MET A 40 15.27 4.73 10.51
N LYS A 41 14.21 4.14 11.05
CA LYS A 41 13.39 3.15 10.34
C LYS A 41 11.99 3.73 10.20
N PHE A 42 11.59 3.93 8.96
CA PHE A 42 10.27 4.44 8.61
C PHE A 42 9.45 3.29 8.02
N LYS A 43 8.23 3.12 8.50
CA LYS A 43 7.30 2.08 8.05
C LYS A 43 5.90 2.70 8.03
N ASP A 44 5.32 2.77 6.85
CA ASP A 44 3.95 3.19 6.65
C ASP A 44 3.20 2.10 5.89
N GLY A 45 1.92 1.90 6.24
CA GLY A 45 1.05 0.95 5.56
C GLY A 45 1.33 -0.53 5.89
N TYR A 46 0.80 -1.41 5.04
CA TYR A 46 0.93 -2.85 5.16
C TYR A 46 2.24 -3.34 4.53
N MET A 47 2.98 -4.19 5.24
CA MET A 47 4.25 -4.74 4.76
C MET A 47 4.41 -6.23 5.11
N ILE A 48 4.22 -7.10 4.12
CA ILE A 48 4.59 -8.53 4.18
C ILE A 48 6.11 -8.64 4.38
N SER A 49 6.52 -9.45 5.34
CA SER A 49 7.94 -9.62 5.71
C SER A 49 8.46 -11.05 5.51
N SER A 50 7.58 -12.02 5.27
CA SER A 50 7.90 -13.46 5.21
C SER A 50 7.20 -14.18 4.06
N GLY A 51 7.76 -15.32 3.65
CA GLY A 51 7.21 -16.21 2.64
C GLY A 51 7.70 -15.93 1.21
N GLN A 52 7.11 -16.66 0.25
CA GLN A 52 7.34 -16.44 -1.18
C GLN A 52 6.89 -15.06 -1.71
N PRO A 53 5.79 -14.43 -1.23
CA PRO A 53 5.38 -13.12 -1.76
C PRO A 53 6.41 -12.00 -1.50
N VAL A 54 7.36 -12.19 -0.58
CA VAL A 54 8.46 -11.23 -0.37
C VAL A 54 9.31 -11.04 -1.63
N LYS A 55 9.48 -12.09 -2.45
CA LYS A 55 10.33 -12.02 -3.64
C LYS A 55 9.59 -11.45 -4.85
N GLU A 56 8.28 -11.70 -4.93
CA GLU A 56 7.46 -11.33 -6.09
C GLU A 56 6.89 -9.91 -5.94
N TYR A 57 6.50 -9.51 -4.73
CA TYR A 57 5.82 -8.22 -4.50
C TYR A 57 6.72 -7.12 -3.95
N ILE A 58 7.93 -7.44 -3.46
CA ILE A 58 8.77 -6.46 -2.75
C ILE A 58 10.01 -6.13 -3.56
N ASP A 59 10.03 -4.91 -4.07
CA ASP A 59 11.25 -4.34 -4.62
C ASP A 59 12.12 -3.75 -3.51
N LEU A 60 13.34 -4.25 -3.44
CA LEU A 60 14.36 -3.82 -2.50
C LEU A 60 15.43 -3.02 -3.24
N ALA A 61 15.60 -1.76 -2.86
CA ALA A 61 16.66 -0.92 -3.38
C ALA A 61 17.59 -0.48 -2.24
N VAL A 62 18.89 -0.68 -2.43
CA VAL A 62 19.93 -0.14 -1.55
C VAL A 62 20.79 0.81 -2.36
N ARG A 63 20.93 2.05 -1.88
CA ARG A 63 21.79 3.07 -2.48
C ARG A 63 22.59 3.77 -1.39
N HIS A 64 23.79 4.19 -1.74
CA HIS A 64 24.68 4.93 -0.86
C HIS A 64 24.72 6.37 -1.33
N VAL A 65 24.56 7.32 -0.40
CA VAL A 65 24.70 8.75 -0.65
C VAL A 65 25.99 9.22 0.02
N LEU A 66 26.84 9.88 -0.75
CA LEU A 66 28.07 10.49 -0.25
C LEU A 66 27.75 11.90 0.27
N LEU A 67 28.10 12.17 1.51
CA LEU A 67 28.05 13.49 2.13
C LEU A 67 29.47 13.88 2.54
N GLN A 68 29.72 15.18 2.71
CA GLN A 68 31.03 15.64 3.20
C GLN A 68 31.36 15.10 4.61
N GLN A 69 30.33 14.77 5.40
CA GLN A 69 30.47 14.17 6.74
C GLN A 69 30.69 12.65 6.74
N GLY A 70 30.48 11.96 5.61
CA GLY A 70 30.57 10.49 5.51
C GLY A 70 29.59 9.88 4.50
N VAL A 71 29.39 8.56 4.56
CA VAL A 71 28.50 7.82 3.64
C VAL A 71 27.23 7.40 4.37
N LEU A 72 26.07 7.69 3.79
CA LEU A 72 24.76 7.30 4.31
C LEU A 72 24.15 6.20 3.45
N GLY A 73 23.75 5.09 4.07
CA GLY A 73 23.04 4.01 3.40
C GLY A 73 21.54 4.20 3.43
N ILE A 74 20.90 4.24 2.27
CA ILE A 74 19.44 4.27 2.12
C ILE A 74 18.98 2.89 1.66
N LYS A 75 18.07 2.29 2.43
CA LYS A 75 17.39 1.05 2.06
C LYS A 75 15.90 1.31 1.97
N VAL A 76 15.35 1.16 0.77
CA VAL A 76 13.91 1.31 0.51
C VAL A 76 13.32 -0.07 0.23
N LYS A 77 12.14 -0.31 0.77
CA LYS A 77 11.29 -1.46 0.44
C LYS A 77 9.97 -0.92 -0.07
N ILE A 78 9.56 -1.30 -1.28
CA ILE A 78 8.29 -0.88 -1.87
C ILE A 78 7.46 -2.15 -2.11
N MET A 79 6.19 -2.13 -1.66
CA MET A 79 5.22 -3.17 -2.01
C MET A 79 4.55 -2.78 -3.32
N LEU A 80 4.53 -3.70 -4.27
CA LEU A 80 3.79 -3.56 -5.53
C LEU A 80 2.34 -4.02 -5.34
N ASP A 81 1.42 -3.38 -6.05
CA ASP A 81 0.02 -3.78 -6.09
C ASP A 81 -0.18 -5.00 -7.00
N TRP A 82 -1.16 -5.85 -6.67
CA TRP A 82 -1.55 -6.96 -7.52
C TRP A 82 -2.36 -6.46 -8.72
N ASP A 83 -1.81 -6.63 -9.92
CA ASP A 83 -2.45 -6.21 -11.17
C ASP A 83 -2.63 -7.41 -12.11
N PRO A 84 -3.87 -7.78 -12.49
CA PRO A 84 -4.10 -8.83 -13.48
C PRO A 84 -3.60 -8.47 -14.89
N LYS A 85 -3.24 -7.19 -15.11
CA LYS A 85 -2.72 -6.66 -16.37
C LYS A 85 -1.19 -6.71 -16.48
N GLY A 86 -0.49 -7.05 -15.40
CA GLY A 86 0.96 -7.30 -15.42
C GLY A 86 1.85 -6.12 -15.84
N LYS A 87 1.37 -4.87 -15.70
CA LYS A 87 2.17 -3.69 -16.10
C LYS A 87 3.12 -3.22 -15.01
N GLN A 88 2.72 -3.33 -13.74
CA GLN A 88 3.50 -2.81 -12.62
C GLN A 88 3.68 -3.83 -11.48
N GLY A 89 2.89 -4.92 -11.46
CA GLY A 89 2.95 -5.89 -10.38
C GLY A 89 2.75 -7.34 -10.81
N PRO A 90 2.90 -8.29 -9.86
CA PRO A 90 2.76 -9.72 -10.11
C PRO A 90 1.33 -10.08 -10.54
N THR A 91 1.22 -11.07 -11.43
CA THR A 91 -0.08 -11.58 -11.90
C THR A 91 -0.72 -12.54 -10.89
N THR A 92 0.08 -13.17 -10.04
CA THR A 92 -0.40 -14.07 -8.97
C THR A 92 -1.09 -13.26 -7.87
N PRO A 93 -2.30 -13.62 -7.43
CA PRO A 93 -2.93 -12.97 -6.28
C PRO A 93 -2.27 -13.42 -4.97
N LEU A 94 -2.42 -12.60 -3.93
CA LEU A 94 -1.96 -12.98 -2.60
C LEU A 94 -2.71 -14.24 -2.14
N PRO A 95 -2.02 -15.19 -1.49
CA PRO A 95 -2.63 -16.46 -1.08
C PRO A 95 -3.73 -16.27 -0.04
N ASP A 96 -3.74 -15.14 0.66
CA ASP A 96 -4.73 -14.81 1.68
C ASP A 96 -5.98 -14.13 1.09
N LEU A 97 -5.94 -13.71 -0.18
CA LEU A 97 -7.05 -13.00 -0.83
C LEU A 97 -7.99 -14.01 -1.51
N VAL A 98 -9.07 -14.37 -0.83
CA VAL A 98 -10.11 -15.25 -1.37
C VAL A 98 -11.23 -14.44 -2.00
N THR A 99 -11.39 -14.54 -3.31
CA THR A 99 -12.53 -13.94 -4.03
C THR A 99 -13.75 -14.86 -3.93
N ILE A 100 -14.69 -14.53 -3.06
CA ILE A 100 -15.97 -15.23 -2.96
C ILE A 100 -16.87 -14.68 -4.08
N HIS A 101 -17.06 -15.47 -5.14
CA HIS A 101 -18.04 -15.13 -6.15
C HIS A 101 -19.44 -15.31 -5.55
N PRO A 102 -20.34 -14.32 -5.64
CA PRO A 102 -21.72 -14.51 -5.24
C PRO A 102 -22.31 -15.64 -6.07
N PRO A 103 -23.20 -16.47 -5.47
CA PRO A 103 -23.89 -17.50 -6.23
C PRO A 103 -24.57 -16.86 -7.42
N LYS A 104 -24.37 -17.43 -8.61
CA LYS A 104 -25.03 -16.96 -9.81
C LYS A 104 -26.50 -17.33 -9.67
N ASP A 105 -27.39 -16.34 -9.71
CA ASP A 105 -28.82 -16.59 -9.70
C ASP A 105 -29.17 -17.41 -10.95
N GLU A 106 -29.46 -18.70 -10.75
CA GLU A 106 -30.12 -19.55 -11.75
C GLU A 106 -31.58 -19.09 -11.84
N GLU A 107 -31.83 -18.01 -12.58
CA GLU A 107 -33.14 -17.80 -13.17
C GLU A 107 -33.42 -19.00 -14.09
N GLU A 108 -34.55 -19.66 -13.82
CA GLU A 108 -35.10 -20.80 -14.54
C GLU A 108 -34.42 -22.17 -14.32
N TYR A 109 -34.68 -22.74 -13.14
CA TYR A 109 -35.34 -24.05 -13.14
C TYR A 109 -36.71 -23.90 -13.83
N ALA A 110 -36.70 -23.69 -15.16
CA ALA A 110 -37.88 -23.87 -15.98
C ALA A 110 -38.26 -25.34 -15.77
N LYS A 111 -39.29 -25.55 -14.94
CA LYS A 111 -40.04 -26.80 -14.93
C LYS A 111 -40.19 -27.19 -16.40
N PRO A 112 -39.78 -28.40 -16.84
CA PRO A 112 -40.05 -28.80 -18.20
C PRO A 112 -41.55 -28.65 -18.39
N SER A 113 -41.97 -27.68 -19.20
CA SER A 113 -43.36 -27.57 -19.59
C SER A 113 -43.64 -28.88 -20.30
N LEU A 114 -44.55 -29.66 -19.70
CA LEU A 114 -45.12 -30.84 -20.33
C LEU A 114 -45.66 -30.36 -21.68
N ALA A 115 -44.90 -30.62 -22.75
CA ALA A 115 -45.34 -30.43 -24.11
C ALA A 115 -46.57 -31.33 -24.26
N LEU A 116 -47.75 -30.72 -24.18
CA LEU A 116 -49.01 -31.34 -24.51
C LEU A 116 -48.88 -31.85 -25.95
N ALA A 117 -48.83 -33.18 -26.10
CA ALA A 117 -48.74 -33.82 -27.40
C ALA A 117 -49.93 -33.35 -28.25
N PRO A 118 -49.74 -32.96 -29.53
CA PRO A 118 -50.87 -32.70 -30.42
C PRO A 118 -51.61 -34.01 -30.64
N GLU A 119 -52.90 -34.02 -30.30
CA GLU A 119 -53.79 -35.15 -30.54
C GLU A 119 -53.85 -35.41 -32.05
N ILE A 120 -53.53 -36.65 -32.44
CA ILE A 120 -53.56 -37.13 -33.81
C ILE A 120 -55.04 -37.28 -34.22
N PRO A 121 -55.52 -36.67 -35.31
CA PRO A 121 -56.87 -36.95 -35.80
C PRO A 121 -56.87 -38.34 -36.44
N VAL A 122 -57.59 -39.28 -35.83
CA VAL A 122 -57.89 -40.59 -36.43
C VAL A 122 -59.23 -40.50 -37.16
N ALA A 123 -59.15 -40.71 -38.49
CA ALA A 123 -60.15 -41.15 -39.47
C ALA A 123 -61.64 -40.75 -39.28
#